data_AF-R9KN29-F1
#
_entry.id   AF-R9KN29-F1
#
_cell.length_a   1.000
_cell.length_b   1.000
_cell.length_c   1.000
_cell.angle_alpha   90.00
_cell.angle_beta   90.00
_cell.angle_gamma   90.00
#
_symmetry.space_group_name_H-M   'P 1'
#
loop_
_entity.id
_entity.type
_entity.pdbx_description
1 polymer ?
#
loop_
_entity_poly.entity_id
_entity_poly.type
_entity_poly.pdbx_seq_one_letter_code
_entity_poly.pdbx_strand_id
1 'polypeptide(L)'
;MSIVNTLSPESNRQIKINFNGGDLSSDAGLLLIKEFVNKLGIDKLLSSVSKTNDPALFRYHTDQENLLQMIYMIIAGYFEDDASGELTNDPVFKSVLEKDALASQPTVSRFFNRTDEDTLNQSLTIGRMLRKKIYSIQVPQAVILDLDSTLLDAYGRQEGRASNFHYQSNGYHPLVCYDGMTGELVKIQLRDGTQYSCTGVADFLHPILDEYLNVYPAIRILLRGDSGFATPDLYKQCEENCTSYVIRLKENGILREKAPHLLDGLDEITQKNKVDYAVVYGEFMYKAGSWPYERRVVCKVEKPENQMVYMYTFVVTNMDSSPEYPIKFYYKRGLMENFIKESKSGFGFASVSSHARMVNANRLQVHALAYNIFNWFRRLALPANMRKQRIDTVRLKLMKIAVKAVRSARYTTFKLCSSCPYKKEFYETLSNIGKLNVQLE
;
A
#
# COMPACT_ATOMS: atom_id res chain seq x y z
N MET A 1 7.16 48.66 -3.62
CA MET A 1 6.67 47.64 -2.67
C MET A 1 5.67 48.31 -1.75
N SER A 2 4.38 48.02 -1.88
CA SER A 2 3.38 48.68 -1.03
C SER A 2 3.39 48.03 0.37
N ILE A 3 3.65 48.86 1.39
CA ILE A 3 3.51 48.50 2.82
C ILE A 3 2.03 48.26 3.18
N VAL A 4 1.12 48.61 2.27
CA VAL A 4 -0.33 48.72 2.45
C VAL A 4 -1.01 47.40 2.84
N ASN A 5 -0.42 46.24 2.53
CA ASN A 5 -1.03 44.93 2.81
C ASN A 5 -0.36 44.17 3.98
N THR A 6 0.39 44.84 4.84
CA THR A 6 1.05 44.19 5.99
C THR A 6 0.18 44.29 7.25
N LEU A 7 -0.31 43.13 7.70
CA LEU A 7 -1.13 42.99 8.91
C LEU A 7 -0.25 42.84 10.15
N SER A 8 -0.72 43.37 11.28
CA SER A 8 -0.09 43.17 12.59
C SER A 8 -1.11 42.50 13.52
N PRO A 9 -0.82 41.32 14.09
CA PRO A 9 -1.75 40.66 14.99
C PRO A 9 -1.85 41.42 16.32
N GLU A 10 -3.00 41.34 16.98
CA GLU A 10 -3.25 41.98 18.27
C GLU A 10 -2.38 41.39 19.39
N SER A 11 -2.10 40.08 19.31
CA SER A 11 -1.29 39.35 20.30
C SER A 11 0.13 39.90 20.43
N ASN A 12 0.72 40.41 19.35
CA ASN A 12 2.03 41.04 19.36
C ASN A 12 2.20 41.95 18.13
N ARG A 13 2.20 43.27 18.36
CA ARG A 13 2.34 44.29 17.29
C ARG A 13 3.70 44.30 16.60
N GLN A 14 4.73 43.66 17.17
CA GLN A 14 6.04 43.50 16.52
C GLN A 14 6.00 42.45 15.40
N ILE A 15 5.01 41.55 15.41
CA ILE A 15 4.81 40.58 14.33
C ILE A 15 4.15 41.29 13.14
N LYS A 16 4.67 41.06 11.94
CA LYS A 16 4.16 41.61 10.68
C LYS A 16 3.91 40.46 9.70
N ILE A 17 2.72 40.43 9.09
CA ILE A 17 2.25 39.35 8.21
C ILE A 17 1.88 39.94 6.85
N ASN A 18 2.43 39.38 5.77
CA ASN A 18 1.99 39.64 4.39
C ASN A 18 2.30 38.41 3.51
N PHE A 19 1.80 38.41 2.28
CA PHE A 19 2.00 37.33 1.30
C PHE A 19 2.96 37.72 0.16
N ASN A 20 3.89 38.65 0.40
CA ASN A 20 4.82 39.17 -0.62
C ASN A 20 6.15 38.37 -0.68
N GLY A 21 6.15 37.11 -0.25
CA GLY A 21 7.36 36.27 -0.16
C GLY A 21 7.97 35.84 -1.50
N GLY A 22 7.22 35.98 -2.59
CA GLY A 22 7.55 35.54 -3.94
C GLY A 22 7.19 34.07 -4.21
N ASP A 23 7.86 33.45 -5.17
CA ASP A 23 7.61 32.06 -5.60
C ASP A 23 8.09 31.05 -4.54
N LEU A 24 7.25 30.83 -3.55
CA LEU A 24 7.46 29.88 -2.46
C LEU A 24 6.60 28.62 -2.66
N SER A 25 7.11 27.50 -2.18
CA SER A 25 6.37 26.23 -2.07
C SER A 25 6.69 25.57 -0.74
N SER A 26 5.78 24.72 -0.27
CA SER A 26 6.02 23.81 0.85
C SER A 26 6.55 22.45 0.40
N ASP A 27 6.61 22.13 -0.89
CA ASP A 27 6.67 20.74 -1.36
C ASP A 27 8.04 20.32 -1.88
N ALA A 28 9.12 20.93 -1.37
CA ALA A 28 10.47 20.78 -1.90
C ALA A 28 10.97 19.32 -1.96
N GLY A 29 10.50 18.43 -1.09
CA GLY A 29 10.92 17.02 -1.14
C GLY A 29 10.37 16.24 -2.32
N LEU A 30 9.39 16.77 -3.06
CA LEU A 30 9.00 16.18 -4.34
C LEU A 30 10.15 16.17 -5.36
N LEU A 31 11.17 17.02 -5.19
CA LEU A 31 12.40 16.94 -5.96
C LEU A 31 13.13 15.59 -5.76
N LEU A 32 13.10 15.03 -4.54
CA LEU A 32 13.66 13.70 -4.27
C LEU A 32 12.85 12.60 -4.97
N ILE A 33 11.52 12.73 -4.96
CA ILE A 33 10.64 11.79 -5.68
C ILE A 33 10.88 11.88 -7.18
N LYS A 34 11.04 13.09 -7.74
CA LYS A 34 11.38 13.29 -9.16
C LYS A 34 12.68 12.62 -9.54
N GLU A 35 13.73 12.80 -8.75
CA GLU A 35 14.99 12.13 -9.04
C GLU A 35 14.90 10.62 -8.92
N PHE A 36 14.16 10.10 -7.94
CA PHE A 36 13.93 8.66 -7.82
C PHE A 36 13.14 8.10 -9.00
N VAL A 37 12.06 8.77 -9.40
CA VAL A 37 11.21 8.42 -10.56
C VAL A 37 12.03 8.41 -11.84
N ASN A 38 12.83 9.45 -12.09
CA ASN A 38 13.70 9.56 -13.26
C ASN A 38 14.80 8.48 -13.25
N LYS A 39 15.46 8.26 -12.10
CA LYS A 39 16.52 7.25 -11.95
C LYS A 39 16.04 5.84 -12.27
N LEU A 40 14.80 5.52 -11.91
CA LEU A 40 14.17 4.23 -12.21
C LEU A 40 13.49 4.19 -13.59
N GLY A 41 13.41 5.31 -14.31
CA GLY A 41 12.70 5.44 -15.59
C GLY A 41 11.20 5.20 -15.48
N ILE A 42 10.60 5.53 -14.33
CA ILE A 42 9.17 5.32 -14.06
C ILE A 42 8.33 6.24 -14.94
N ASP A 43 8.74 7.50 -15.11
CA ASP A 43 8.10 8.48 -15.97
C ASP A 43 8.01 8.00 -17.43
N LYS A 44 9.11 7.48 -17.97
CA LYS A 44 9.16 6.90 -19.33
C LYS A 44 8.23 5.70 -19.47
N LEU A 45 8.22 4.83 -18.47
CA LEU A 45 7.36 3.64 -18.46
C LEU A 45 5.87 4.02 -18.44
N LEU A 46 5.48 4.93 -17.55
CA LEU A 46 4.11 5.44 -17.49
C LEU A 46 3.70 6.07 -18.83
N SER A 47 4.58 6.84 -19.44
CA SER A 47 4.35 7.46 -20.74
C SER A 47 4.15 6.45 -21.88
N SER A 48 4.84 5.30 -21.82
CA SER A 48 4.73 4.28 -22.86
C SER A 48 3.47 3.41 -22.79
N VAL A 49 2.84 3.30 -21.61
CA VAL A 49 1.73 2.35 -21.39
C VAL A 49 0.41 3.07 -21.18
N SER A 50 0.39 4.21 -20.49
CA SER A 50 -0.84 4.85 -20.05
C SER A 50 -1.56 5.60 -21.15
N LYS A 51 -2.75 5.11 -21.51
CA LYS A 51 -3.62 5.75 -22.51
C LYS A 51 -5.09 5.53 -22.18
N THR A 52 -5.86 6.62 -22.09
CA THR A 52 -7.31 6.55 -21.89
C THR A 52 -8.06 6.31 -23.20
N ASN A 53 -9.32 5.87 -23.08
CA ASN A 53 -10.18 5.61 -24.22
C ASN A 53 -10.85 6.89 -24.70
N ASP A 54 -10.13 7.67 -25.51
CA ASP A 54 -10.66 8.89 -26.11
C ASP A 54 -9.95 9.19 -27.43
N PRO A 55 -10.73 9.45 -28.52
CA PRO A 55 -10.22 9.65 -29.87
C PRO A 55 -9.50 10.99 -30.08
N ALA A 56 -9.47 11.91 -29.10
CA ALA A 56 -8.86 13.22 -29.30
C ALA A 56 -7.37 13.10 -29.67
N LEU A 57 -7.00 13.74 -30.77
CA LEU A 57 -5.64 13.72 -31.34
C LEU A 57 -4.65 14.63 -30.59
N PHE A 58 -5.16 15.62 -29.86
CA PHE A 58 -4.34 16.60 -29.15
C PHE A 58 -4.95 16.98 -27.81
N ARG A 59 -4.10 17.11 -26.78
CA ARG A 59 -4.46 17.65 -25.46
C ARG A 59 -3.28 18.46 -24.92
N TYR A 60 -3.58 19.60 -24.30
CA TYR A 60 -2.59 20.38 -23.55
C TYR A 60 -2.05 19.64 -22.33
N HIS A 61 -2.91 18.86 -21.66
CA HIS A 61 -2.52 17.95 -20.59
C HIS A 61 -2.81 16.52 -21.03
N THR A 62 -1.73 15.81 -21.37
CA THR A 62 -1.79 14.43 -21.85
C THR A 62 -2.19 13.47 -20.73
N ASP A 63 -2.61 12.24 -21.08
CA ASP A 63 -3.07 11.26 -20.09
C ASP A 63 -1.93 10.86 -19.13
N GLN A 64 -0.72 10.66 -19.65
CA GLN A 64 0.48 10.40 -18.86
C GLN A 64 0.82 11.57 -17.90
N GLU A 65 0.67 12.82 -18.33
CA GLU A 65 0.90 13.99 -17.48
C GLU A 65 -0.14 14.10 -16.36
N ASN A 66 -1.42 13.81 -16.67
CA ASN A 66 -2.47 13.80 -15.65
C ASN A 66 -2.25 12.68 -14.64
N LEU A 67 -1.85 11.49 -15.10
CA LEU A 67 -1.49 10.37 -14.22
C LEU A 67 -0.32 10.72 -13.30
N LEU A 68 0.78 11.25 -13.86
CA LEU A 68 1.94 11.69 -13.08
C LEU A 68 1.55 12.79 -12.09
N GLN A 69 0.77 13.78 -12.51
CA GLN A 69 0.29 14.83 -11.63
C GLN A 69 -0.46 14.26 -10.41
N MET A 70 -1.38 13.32 -10.63
CA MET A 70 -2.11 12.66 -9.55
C MET A 70 -1.19 11.85 -8.64
N ILE A 71 -0.23 11.10 -9.19
CA ILE A 71 0.75 10.35 -8.37
C ILE A 71 1.54 11.28 -7.45
N TYR A 72 2.03 12.42 -7.96
CA TYR A 72 2.80 13.38 -7.15
C TYR A 72 1.93 14.07 -6.10
N MET A 73 0.71 14.45 -6.47
CA MET A 73 -0.26 15.03 -5.53
C MET A 73 -0.56 14.06 -4.40
N ILE A 74 -0.85 12.79 -4.71
CA ILE A 74 -1.11 11.75 -3.72
C ILE A 74 0.11 11.55 -2.81
N ILE A 75 1.33 11.43 -3.36
CA ILE A 75 2.55 11.31 -2.54
C ILE A 75 2.73 12.52 -1.62
N ALA A 76 2.43 13.73 -2.09
CA ALA A 76 2.50 14.96 -1.30
C ALA A 76 1.38 15.12 -0.25
N GLY A 77 0.32 14.31 -0.32
CA GLY A 77 -0.81 14.34 0.62
C GLY A 77 -2.03 15.12 0.13
N TYR A 78 -2.12 15.35 -1.18
CA TYR A 78 -3.28 15.98 -1.84
C TYR A 78 -4.06 14.90 -2.58
N PHE A 79 -5.18 14.44 -2.01
CA PHE A 79 -5.92 13.29 -2.52
C PHE A 79 -7.12 13.65 -3.39
N GLU A 80 -7.67 14.86 -3.21
CA GLU A 80 -8.86 15.32 -3.90
C GLU A 80 -8.51 16.08 -5.19
N ASP A 81 -9.37 15.95 -6.21
CA ASP A 81 -9.18 16.60 -7.51
C ASP A 81 -9.15 18.14 -7.37
N ASP A 82 -9.86 18.69 -6.37
CA ASP A 82 -9.95 20.12 -6.09
C ASP A 82 -8.59 20.73 -5.72
N ALA A 83 -7.71 19.96 -5.06
CA ALA A 83 -6.35 20.41 -4.72
C ALA A 83 -5.53 20.75 -5.96
N SER A 84 -5.89 20.21 -7.12
CA SER A 84 -5.27 20.52 -8.39
C SER A 84 -5.41 22.00 -8.77
N GLY A 85 -6.54 22.62 -8.40
CA GLY A 85 -6.76 24.05 -8.57
C GLY A 85 -5.81 24.88 -7.70
N GLU A 86 -5.68 24.54 -6.42
CA GLU A 86 -4.80 25.22 -5.46
C GLU A 86 -3.32 25.17 -5.86
N LEU A 87 -2.91 24.04 -6.45
CA LEU A 87 -1.52 23.78 -6.84
C LEU A 87 -1.17 24.22 -8.27
N THR A 88 -2.12 24.85 -9.00
CA THR A 88 -1.97 25.21 -10.42
C THR A 88 -0.64 25.90 -10.74
N ASN A 89 -0.24 26.82 -9.87
CA ASN A 89 0.96 27.65 -10.03
C ASN A 89 2.08 27.32 -9.03
N ASP A 90 1.97 26.23 -8.27
CA ASP A 90 3.03 25.87 -7.31
C ASP A 90 4.35 25.64 -8.06
N PRO A 91 5.44 26.33 -7.65
CA PRO A 91 6.68 26.32 -8.42
C PRO A 91 7.41 24.97 -8.38
N VAL A 92 7.23 24.16 -7.32
CA VAL A 92 7.84 22.83 -7.25
C VAL A 92 7.07 21.85 -8.12
N PHE A 93 5.74 21.81 -8.00
CA PHE A 93 4.89 20.94 -8.81
C PHE A 93 5.09 21.19 -10.31
N LYS A 94 5.11 22.45 -10.74
CA LYS A 94 5.42 22.83 -12.12
C LYS A 94 6.76 22.30 -12.59
N SER A 95 7.80 22.37 -11.75
CA SER A 95 9.13 21.89 -12.13
C SER A 95 9.27 20.37 -12.12
N VAL A 96 8.71 19.66 -11.15
CA VAL A 96 8.82 18.18 -11.10
C VAL A 96 7.98 17.50 -12.19
N LEU A 97 6.85 18.10 -12.56
CA LEU A 97 5.98 17.62 -13.64
C LEU A 97 6.35 18.21 -15.00
N GLU A 98 7.27 19.18 -15.06
CA GLU A 98 7.69 19.88 -16.28
C GLU A 98 6.52 20.57 -17.02
N LYS A 99 5.67 21.27 -16.25
CA LYS A 99 4.45 21.94 -16.74
C LYS A 99 4.49 23.44 -16.49
N ASP A 100 3.96 24.22 -17.42
CA ASP A 100 3.72 25.65 -17.24
C ASP A 100 2.55 25.94 -16.29
N ALA A 101 1.59 25.05 -16.20
CA ALA A 101 0.53 25.06 -15.20
C ALA A 101 0.06 23.63 -14.96
N LEU A 102 -0.33 23.31 -13.74
CA LEU A 102 -0.93 22.01 -13.46
C LEU A 102 -2.32 21.93 -14.11
N ALA A 103 -2.74 20.71 -14.42
CA ALA A 103 -4.08 20.47 -14.94
C ALA A 103 -5.11 20.93 -13.91
N SER A 104 -6.18 21.59 -14.35
CA SER A 104 -7.26 22.01 -13.47
C SER A 104 -8.08 20.84 -12.97
N GLN A 105 -8.84 21.05 -11.89
CA GLN A 105 -9.78 20.05 -11.34
C GLN A 105 -10.71 19.44 -12.42
N PRO A 106 -11.35 20.22 -13.33
CA PRO A 106 -12.19 19.63 -14.37
C PRO A 106 -11.41 18.77 -15.37
N THR A 107 -10.12 19.08 -15.59
CA THR A 107 -9.25 18.32 -16.50
C THR A 107 -8.92 16.96 -15.89
N VAL A 108 -8.57 16.92 -14.60
CA VAL A 108 -8.33 15.67 -13.85
C VAL A 108 -9.60 14.82 -13.79
N SER A 109 -10.75 15.42 -13.51
CA SER A 109 -12.04 14.71 -13.48
C SER A 109 -12.36 14.08 -14.85
N ARG A 110 -12.18 14.82 -15.95
CA ARG A 110 -12.35 14.27 -17.31
C ARG A 110 -11.37 13.16 -17.61
N PHE A 111 -10.10 13.26 -17.19
CA PHE A 111 -9.13 12.20 -17.35
C PHE A 111 -9.62 10.88 -16.72
N PHE A 112 -10.09 10.91 -15.47
CA PHE A 112 -10.64 9.72 -14.82
C PHE A 112 -11.91 9.19 -15.49
N ASN A 113 -12.80 10.08 -15.96
CA ASN A 113 -14.03 9.65 -16.63
C ASN A 113 -13.79 8.94 -17.98
N ARG A 114 -12.58 9.00 -18.52
CA ARG A 114 -12.16 8.27 -19.74
C ARG A 114 -11.47 6.94 -19.45
N THR A 115 -11.33 6.59 -18.17
CA THR A 115 -10.75 5.31 -17.75
C THR A 115 -11.81 4.20 -17.80
N ASP A 116 -11.38 3.04 -18.24
CA ASP A 116 -12.16 1.83 -18.45
C ASP A 116 -11.35 0.57 -18.06
N GLU A 117 -11.81 -0.60 -18.49
CA GLU A 117 -11.16 -1.87 -18.20
C GLU A 117 -9.77 -1.98 -18.83
N ASP A 118 -9.55 -1.40 -20.02
CA ASP A 118 -8.23 -1.39 -20.65
C ASP A 118 -7.22 -0.57 -19.84
N THR A 119 -7.63 0.61 -19.35
CA THR A 119 -6.77 1.40 -18.45
C THR A 119 -6.49 0.70 -17.11
N LEU A 120 -7.43 -0.11 -16.63
CA LEU A 120 -7.24 -0.91 -15.42
C LEU A 120 -6.16 -1.99 -15.65
N ASN A 121 -6.26 -2.69 -16.77
CA ASN A 121 -5.29 -3.71 -17.20
C ASN A 121 -3.90 -3.11 -17.49
N GLN A 122 -3.85 -1.90 -18.07
CA GLN A 122 -2.61 -1.13 -18.21
C GLN A 122 -1.97 -0.85 -16.84
N SER A 123 -2.75 -0.44 -15.84
CA SER A 123 -2.25 -0.16 -14.49
C SER A 123 -1.65 -1.40 -13.81
N LEU A 124 -2.32 -2.56 -13.95
CA LEU A 124 -1.77 -3.84 -13.48
C LEU A 124 -0.47 -4.21 -14.22
N THR A 125 -0.40 -3.93 -15.52
CA THR A 125 0.81 -4.14 -16.33
C THR A 125 1.97 -3.25 -15.89
N ILE A 126 1.70 -1.97 -15.65
CA ILE A 126 2.66 -1.01 -15.08
C ILE A 126 3.20 -1.54 -13.75
N GLY A 127 2.32 -2.00 -12.84
CA GLY A 127 2.73 -2.56 -11.55
C GLY A 127 3.72 -3.72 -11.69
N ARG A 128 3.46 -4.66 -12.60
CA ARG A 128 4.36 -5.80 -12.91
C ARG A 128 5.71 -5.36 -13.47
N MET A 129 5.69 -4.45 -14.44
CA MET A 129 6.93 -3.93 -15.05
C MET A 129 7.78 -3.16 -14.05
N LEU A 130 7.15 -2.37 -13.17
CA LEU A 130 7.84 -1.67 -12.10
C LEU A 130 8.44 -2.66 -11.08
N ARG A 131 7.70 -3.71 -10.70
CA ARG A 131 8.22 -4.78 -9.83
C ARG A 131 9.47 -5.44 -10.43
N LYS A 132 9.44 -5.75 -11.73
CA LYS A 132 10.61 -6.28 -12.46
C LYS A 132 11.83 -5.36 -12.35
N LYS A 133 11.63 -4.05 -12.51
CA LYS A 133 12.70 -3.04 -12.32
C LYS A 133 13.21 -2.97 -10.89
N ILE A 134 12.34 -3.09 -9.88
CA ILE A 134 12.77 -3.10 -8.48
C ILE A 134 13.55 -4.38 -8.15
N TYR A 135 13.12 -5.52 -8.67
CA TYR A 135 13.79 -6.79 -8.44
C TYR A 135 15.14 -6.88 -9.16
N SER A 136 15.37 -6.13 -10.25
CA SER A 136 16.70 -6.03 -10.86
C SER A 136 17.72 -5.30 -9.98
N ILE A 137 17.26 -4.48 -9.02
CA ILE A 137 18.11 -3.84 -8.01
C ILE A 137 18.34 -4.79 -6.83
N GLN A 138 17.26 -5.39 -6.32
CA GLN A 138 17.32 -6.29 -5.18
C GLN A 138 16.24 -7.38 -5.28
N VAL A 139 16.64 -8.58 -5.73
CA VAL A 139 15.77 -9.77 -5.76
C VAL A 139 15.52 -10.26 -4.33
N PRO A 140 14.26 -10.46 -3.90
CA PRO A 140 13.98 -11.06 -2.60
C PRO A 140 14.13 -12.59 -2.66
N GLN A 141 14.52 -13.22 -1.55
CA GLN A 141 14.61 -14.69 -1.46
C GLN A 141 13.22 -15.37 -1.38
N ALA A 142 12.24 -14.64 -0.85
CA ALA A 142 10.87 -15.08 -0.72
C ALA A 142 9.94 -13.88 -0.79
N VAL A 143 8.69 -14.13 -1.18
CA VAL A 143 7.58 -13.19 -1.07
C VAL A 143 6.53 -13.79 -0.12
N ILE A 144 6.00 -12.97 0.78
CA ILE A 144 4.93 -13.39 1.69
C ILE A 144 3.63 -12.71 1.27
N LEU A 145 2.76 -13.40 0.55
CA LEU A 145 1.47 -12.91 0.11
C LEU A 145 0.48 -12.87 1.28
N ASP A 146 0.31 -11.69 1.87
CA ASP A 146 -0.70 -11.44 2.89
C ASP A 146 -2.02 -11.06 2.23
N LEU A 147 -3.02 -11.94 2.33
CA LEU A 147 -4.36 -11.68 1.85
C LEU A 147 -5.22 -11.05 2.95
N ASP A 148 -5.93 -10.00 2.57
CA ASP A 148 -6.96 -9.38 3.40
C ASP A 148 -8.04 -8.72 2.54
N SER A 149 -9.19 -8.44 3.13
CA SER A 149 -10.19 -7.57 2.54
C SER A 149 -10.44 -6.39 3.45
N THR A 150 -10.81 -5.25 2.89
CA THR A 150 -11.05 -4.05 3.68
C THR A 150 -12.25 -3.28 3.16
N LEU A 151 -12.91 -2.49 4.01
CA LEU A 151 -13.91 -1.54 3.57
C LEU A 151 -13.27 -0.23 3.10
N LEU A 152 -13.71 0.29 1.97
CA LEU A 152 -13.53 1.69 1.56
C LEU A 152 -14.90 2.36 1.60
N ASP A 153 -15.06 3.31 2.53
CA ASP A 153 -16.31 4.06 2.65
C ASP A 153 -16.60 4.81 1.37
N ALA A 154 -17.86 4.74 0.92
CA ALA A 154 -18.33 5.47 -0.25
C ALA A 154 -19.61 6.22 0.10
N TYR A 155 -19.75 7.43 -0.43
CA TYR A 155 -20.85 8.34 -0.13
C TYR A 155 -21.73 8.58 -1.36
N GLY A 156 -22.99 8.92 -1.13
CA GLY A 156 -23.97 9.13 -2.20
C GLY A 156 -24.39 7.82 -2.89
N ARG A 157 -24.88 7.95 -4.13
CA ARG A 157 -25.38 6.84 -4.95
C ARG A 157 -24.30 6.44 -5.98
N GLN A 158 -23.38 5.57 -5.57
CA GLN A 158 -22.33 5.03 -6.44
C GLN A 158 -22.64 3.57 -6.82
N GLU A 159 -22.27 3.16 -8.04
CA GLU A 159 -22.40 1.78 -8.52
C GLU A 159 -21.56 0.81 -7.67
N GLY A 160 -22.10 -0.35 -7.31
CA GLY A 160 -21.41 -1.39 -6.52
C GLY A 160 -21.26 -1.09 -5.03
N ARG A 161 -21.65 0.11 -4.57
CA ARG A 161 -21.70 0.44 -3.14
C ARG A 161 -22.80 -0.37 -2.45
N ALA A 162 -22.47 -0.98 -1.31
CA ALA A 162 -23.47 -1.66 -0.49
C ALA A 162 -23.15 -1.58 1.01
N SER A 163 -24.16 -1.87 1.82
CA SER A 163 -24.01 -2.02 3.26
C SER A 163 -23.20 -3.28 3.57
N ASN A 164 -22.15 -3.12 4.34
CA ASN A 164 -21.34 -4.22 4.83
C ASN A 164 -21.58 -4.38 6.34
N PHE A 165 -22.30 -5.45 6.71
CA PHE A 165 -22.67 -5.71 8.11
C PHE A 165 -21.46 -5.92 9.03
N HIS A 166 -20.36 -6.49 8.52
CA HIS A 166 -19.15 -6.72 9.32
C HIS A 166 -18.49 -5.41 9.74
N TYR A 167 -18.49 -4.41 8.85
CA TYR A 167 -17.87 -3.10 9.10
C TYR A 167 -18.88 -2.02 9.55
N GLN A 168 -20.18 -2.33 9.58
CA GLN A 168 -21.27 -1.41 9.93
C GLN A 168 -21.25 -0.09 9.13
N SER A 169 -20.80 -0.15 7.88
CA SER A 169 -20.72 1.02 6.99
C SER A 169 -21.02 0.63 5.54
N ASN A 170 -21.22 1.65 4.69
CA ASN A 170 -21.56 1.49 3.29
C ASN A 170 -20.37 1.85 2.41
N GLY A 171 -20.00 0.97 1.49
CA GLY A 171 -18.81 1.19 0.69
C GLY A 171 -18.53 0.09 -0.31
N TYR A 172 -17.27 0.05 -0.73
CA TYR A 172 -16.69 -1.05 -1.49
C TYR A 172 -15.93 -1.99 -0.57
N HIS A 173 -15.77 -3.25 -0.97
CA HIS A 173 -15.06 -4.26 -0.19
C HIS A 173 -13.85 -4.83 -0.96
N PRO A 174 -12.83 -4.00 -1.29
CA PRO A 174 -11.68 -4.46 -2.03
C PRO A 174 -10.95 -5.62 -1.39
N LEU A 175 -10.39 -6.46 -2.26
CA LEU A 175 -9.45 -7.52 -1.91
C LEU A 175 -8.02 -6.99 -2.14
N VAL A 176 -7.13 -7.22 -1.18
CA VAL A 176 -5.75 -6.75 -1.19
C VAL A 176 -4.77 -7.89 -0.96
N CYS A 177 -3.61 -7.80 -1.61
CA CYS A 177 -2.46 -8.64 -1.36
C CYS A 177 -1.22 -7.78 -1.20
N TYR A 178 -0.62 -7.80 -0.01
CA TYR A 178 0.67 -7.16 0.23
C TYR A 178 1.76 -8.21 0.39
N ASP A 179 2.99 -7.85 0.04
CA ASP A 179 4.16 -8.59 0.50
C ASP A 179 4.42 -8.26 1.98
N GLY A 180 4.15 -9.21 2.86
CA GLY A 180 4.32 -9.13 4.30
C GLY A 180 5.75 -8.82 4.76
N MET A 181 6.76 -9.02 3.91
CA MET A 181 8.15 -8.65 4.23
C MET A 181 8.44 -7.18 3.94
N THR A 182 7.91 -6.66 2.85
CA THR A 182 8.33 -5.36 2.31
C THR A 182 7.25 -4.29 2.32
N GLY A 183 6.01 -4.68 2.64
CA GLY A 183 4.83 -3.82 2.58
C GLY A 183 4.45 -3.41 1.16
N GLU A 184 5.02 -4.03 0.11
CA GLU A 184 4.65 -3.75 -1.27
C GLU A 184 3.24 -4.24 -1.57
N LEU A 185 2.39 -3.39 -2.15
CA LEU A 185 1.05 -3.79 -2.57
C LEU A 185 1.15 -4.55 -3.88
N VAL A 186 1.07 -5.88 -3.82
CA VAL A 186 1.21 -6.77 -4.98
C VAL A 186 0.03 -6.62 -5.93
N LYS A 187 -1.19 -6.61 -5.37
CA LYS A 187 -2.43 -6.43 -6.13
C LYS A 187 -3.54 -5.87 -5.23
N ILE A 188 -4.39 -5.03 -5.80
CA ILE A 188 -5.66 -4.60 -5.21
C ILE A 188 -6.76 -4.68 -6.26
N GLN A 189 -7.94 -5.14 -5.86
CA GLN A 189 -9.12 -5.20 -6.72
C GLN A 189 -10.31 -4.57 -5.99
N LEU A 190 -10.88 -3.52 -6.57
CA LEU A 190 -12.13 -2.93 -6.08
C LEU A 190 -13.28 -3.92 -6.35
N ARG A 191 -14.05 -4.24 -5.31
CA ARG A 191 -15.21 -5.12 -5.39
C ARG A 191 -16.43 -4.46 -4.77
N ASP A 192 -17.60 -4.93 -5.16
CA ASP A 192 -18.87 -4.47 -4.60
C ASP A 192 -18.92 -4.68 -3.09
N GLY A 193 -19.61 -3.79 -2.37
CA GLY A 193 -19.70 -3.83 -0.92
C GLY A 193 -20.36 -5.10 -0.36
N THR A 194 -21.18 -5.79 -1.15
CA THR A 194 -21.89 -7.02 -0.80
C THR A 194 -20.99 -8.26 -0.79
N GLN A 195 -19.81 -8.18 -1.40
CA GLN A 195 -18.94 -9.34 -1.59
C GLN A 195 -18.38 -9.83 -0.25
N TYR A 196 -18.37 -11.13 -0.03
CA TYR A 196 -17.72 -11.73 1.13
C TYR A 196 -16.19 -11.75 0.95
N SER A 197 -15.43 -11.84 2.04
CA SER A 197 -13.96 -11.68 2.03
C SER A 197 -13.25 -12.61 1.02
N CYS A 198 -13.58 -13.90 1.01
CA CYS A 198 -12.95 -14.87 0.09
C CYS A 198 -13.57 -14.98 -1.30
N THR A 199 -14.69 -14.29 -1.60
CA THR A 199 -15.33 -14.43 -2.92
C THR A 199 -14.40 -13.95 -4.03
N GLY A 200 -14.09 -14.86 -4.97
CA GLY A 200 -13.17 -14.59 -6.10
C GLY A 200 -11.69 -14.56 -5.72
N VAL A 201 -11.31 -15.02 -4.52
CA VAL A 201 -9.90 -15.00 -4.08
C VAL A 201 -8.98 -15.81 -5.01
N ALA A 202 -9.49 -16.92 -5.56
CA ALA A 202 -8.69 -17.77 -6.42
C ALA A 202 -8.33 -17.07 -7.75
N ASP A 203 -9.32 -16.46 -8.40
CA ASP A 203 -9.14 -15.65 -9.61
C ASP A 203 -8.28 -14.41 -9.34
N PHE A 204 -8.41 -13.83 -8.15
CA PHE A 204 -7.57 -12.71 -7.74
C PHE A 204 -6.10 -13.11 -7.60
N LEU A 205 -5.83 -14.28 -7.00
CA LEU A 205 -4.48 -14.78 -6.74
C LEU A 205 -3.80 -15.36 -7.98
N HIS A 206 -4.57 -15.94 -8.91
CA HIS A 206 -4.06 -16.63 -10.10
C HIS A 206 -2.99 -15.83 -10.88
N PRO A 207 -3.26 -14.59 -11.35
CA PRO A 207 -2.26 -13.83 -12.11
C PRO A 207 -1.04 -13.41 -11.28
N ILE A 208 -1.14 -13.40 -9.94
CA ILE A 208 0.01 -13.14 -9.07
C ILE A 208 0.92 -14.38 -9.08
N LEU A 209 0.34 -15.56 -8.88
CA LEU A 209 1.11 -16.82 -8.91
C LEU A 209 1.73 -17.05 -10.28
N ASP A 210 1.00 -16.80 -11.37
CA ASP A 210 1.55 -16.88 -12.73
C ASP A 210 2.75 -15.95 -12.93
N GLU A 211 2.68 -14.70 -12.43
CA GLU A 211 3.81 -13.78 -12.48
C GLU A 211 5.03 -14.36 -11.74
N TYR A 212 4.87 -14.76 -10.47
CA TYR A 212 6.00 -15.22 -9.66
C TYR A 212 6.57 -16.55 -10.15
N LEU A 213 5.74 -17.52 -10.53
CA LEU A 213 6.20 -18.83 -10.98
C LEU A 213 6.92 -18.75 -12.33
N ASN A 214 6.44 -17.92 -13.27
CA ASN A 214 7.02 -17.83 -14.61
C ASN A 214 8.19 -16.85 -14.70
N VAL A 215 8.12 -15.71 -13.98
CA VAL A 215 9.12 -14.64 -14.10
C VAL A 215 10.19 -14.76 -13.01
N TYR A 216 9.84 -15.30 -11.83
CA TYR A 216 10.73 -15.34 -10.67
C TYR A 216 10.81 -16.74 -10.02
N PRO A 217 11.16 -17.81 -10.77
CA PRO A 217 11.09 -19.20 -10.29
C PRO A 217 11.99 -19.50 -9.07
N ALA A 218 13.00 -18.67 -8.81
CA ALA A 218 13.86 -18.80 -7.65
C ALA A 218 13.28 -18.20 -6.35
N ILE A 219 12.22 -17.38 -6.44
CA ILE A 219 11.59 -16.72 -5.30
C ILE A 219 10.58 -17.68 -4.67
N ARG A 220 10.75 -18.00 -3.40
CA ARG A 220 9.78 -18.83 -2.67
C ARG A 220 8.51 -18.05 -2.41
N ILE A 221 7.36 -18.65 -2.70
CA ILE A 221 6.05 -18.04 -2.48
C ILE A 221 5.46 -18.61 -1.18
N LEU A 222 5.16 -17.72 -0.25
CA LEU A 222 4.50 -18.03 1.01
C LEU A 222 3.20 -17.24 1.09
N LEU A 223 2.14 -17.79 1.66
CA LEU A 223 0.85 -17.12 1.79
C LEU A 223 0.35 -17.11 3.23
N ARG A 224 -0.24 -16.00 3.65
CA ARG A 224 -0.97 -15.89 4.92
C ARG A 224 -2.37 -15.33 4.71
N GLY A 225 -3.34 -15.96 5.36
CA GLY A 225 -4.74 -15.53 5.35
C GLY A 225 -5.36 -15.63 6.73
N ASP A 226 -6.32 -14.76 7.03
CA ASP A 226 -7.16 -14.94 8.22
C ASP A 226 -8.25 -16.00 7.98
N SER A 227 -9.15 -16.16 8.97
CA SER A 227 -10.23 -17.14 8.86
C SER A 227 -11.29 -16.81 7.80
N GLY A 228 -11.34 -15.57 7.33
CA GLY A 228 -12.15 -15.18 6.18
C GLY A 228 -11.67 -15.81 4.87
N PHE A 229 -10.41 -16.25 4.81
CA PHE A 229 -9.78 -16.91 3.65
C PHE A 229 -9.66 -18.42 3.79
N ALA A 230 -10.29 -19.02 4.80
CA ALA A 230 -10.23 -20.45 5.04
C ALA A 230 -11.12 -21.27 4.08
N THR A 231 -10.79 -21.31 2.78
CA THR A 231 -11.59 -21.96 1.73
C THR A 231 -10.86 -23.10 1.00
N PRO A 232 -11.57 -24.17 0.59
CA PRO A 232 -10.97 -25.28 -0.16
C PRO A 232 -10.27 -24.86 -1.45
N ASP A 233 -10.85 -23.91 -2.19
CA ASP A 233 -10.32 -23.44 -3.47
C ASP A 233 -8.97 -22.73 -3.30
N LEU A 234 -8.80 -21.93 -2.23
CA LEU A 234 -7.55 -21.25 -1.96
C LEU A 234 -6.45 -22.26 -1.55
N TYR A 235 -6.78 -23.25 -0.72
CA TYR A 235 -5.82 -24.31 -0.37
C TYR A 235 -5.36 -25.05 -1.62
N LYS A 236 -6.32 -25.49 -2.44
CA LYS A 236 -6.05 -26.21 -3.69
C LYS A 236 -5.15 -25.40 -4.61
N GLN A 237 -5.45 -24.13 -4.81
CA GLN A 237 -4.61 -23.27 -5.65
C GLN A 237 -3.19 -23.14 -5.10
N CYS A 238 -3.01 -22.98 -3.78
CA CYS A 238 -1.68 -22.92 -3.19
C CYS A 238 -0.93 -24.25 -3.37
N GLU A 239 -1.61 -25.38 -3.17
CA GLU A 239 -1.07 -26.74 -3.28
C GLU A 239 -0.63 -27.07 -4.72
N GLU A 240 -1.44 -26.72 -5.72
CA GLU A 240 -1.14 -26.94 -7.14
C GLU A 240 -0.02 -26.03 -7.65
N ASN A 241 0.22 -24.89 -7.00
CA ASN A 241 1.21 -23.88 -7.40
C ASN A 241 2.45 -23.85 -6.49
N CYS A 242 2.74 -24.93 -5.77
CA CYS A 242 3.90 -25.07 -4.88
C CYS A 242 4.06 -23.90 -3.87
N THR A 243 2.95 -23.30 -3.45
CA THR A 243 2.92 -22.17 -2.53
C THR A 243 2.69 -22.68 -1.11
N SER A 244 3.59 -22.37 -0.19
CA SER A 244 3.37 -22.73 1.21
C SER A 244 2.40 -21.75 1.85
N TYR A 245 1.41 -22.21 2.60
CA TYR A 245 0.40 -21.34 3.19
C TYR A 245 0.24 -21.55 4.70
N VAL A 246 -0.17 -20.51 5.40
CA VAL A 246 -0.69 -20.56 6.77
C VAL A 246 -1.96 -19.72 6.83
N ILE A 247 -3.10 -20.38 7.00
CA ILE A 247 -4.41 -19.72 7.04
C ILE A 247 -5.07 -20.01 8.38
N ARG A 248 -5.54 -18.96 9.06
CA ARG A 248 -6.22 -19.11 10.36
C ARG A 248 -7.53 -19.88 10.17
N LEU A 249 -7.83 -20.79 11.07
CA LEU A 249 -9.15 -21.41 11.17
C LEU A 249 -9.95 -20.74 12.28
N LYS A 250 -11.25 -20.51 12.03
CA LYS A 250 -12.18 -20.07 13.08
C LYS A 250 -12.36 -21.22 14.07
N GLU A 251 -12.14 -20.93 15.33
CA GLU A 251 -12.30 -21.88 16.42
C GLU A 251 -13.74 -22.42 16.49
N ASN A 252 -13.87 -23.72 16.71
CA ASN A 252 -15.14 -24.41 16.92
C ASN A 252 -14.93 -25.65 17.82
N GLY A 253 -16.03 -26.24 18.30
CA GLY A 253 -15.99 -27.39 19.21
C GLY A 253 -15.22 -28.59 18.65
N ILE A 254 -15.40 -28.90 17.36
CA ILE A 254 -14.74 -30.03 16.69
C ILE A 254 -13.20 -29.85 16.70
N LEU A 255 -12.71 -28.65 16.46
CA LEU A 255 -11.26 -28.37 16.51
C LEU A 255 -10.72 -28.48 17.94
N ARG A 256 -11.48 -28.06 18.95
CA ARG A 256 -11.10 -28.23 20.37
C ARG A 256 -11.03 -29.71 20.75
N GLU A 257 -11.99 -30.51 20.33
CA GLU A 257 -12.02 -31.97 20.57
C GLU A 257 -10.84 -32.72 19.94
N LYS A 258 -10.15 -32.11 18.96
CA LYS A 258 -8.93 -32.65 18.36
C LYS A 258 -7.64 -32.24 19.08
N ALA A 259 -7.73 -31.34 20.06
CA ALA A 259 -6.59 -30.82 20.82
C ALA A 259 -6.53 -31.20 22.33
N PRO A 260 -7.16 -32.29 22.85
CA PRO A 260 -7.18 -32.57 24.29
C PRO A 260 -5.78 -32.86 24.84
N HIS A 261 -4.93 -33.54 24.07
CA HIS A 261 -3.54 -33.83 24.46
C HIS A 261 -2.68 -32.57 24.73
N LEU A 262 -3.07 -31.41 24.19
CA LEU A 262 -2.39 -30.14 24.45
C LEU A 262 -2.81 -29.53 25.79
N LEU A 263 -4.02 -29.85 26.26
CA LEU A 263 -4.48 -29.45 27.59
C LEU A 263 -3.75 -30.22 28.66
N ASP A 264 -3.58 -31.52 28.48
CA ASP A 264 -2.80 -32.36 29.40
C ASP A 264 -1.39 -31.79 29.58
N GLY A 265 -0.71 -31.46 28.47
CA GLY A 265 0.61 -30.83 28.53
C GLY A 265 0.62 -29.43 29.16
N LEU A 266 -0.43 -28.63 28.97
CA LEU A 266 -0.52 -27.29 29.57
C LEU A 266 -0.84 -27.36 31.07
N ASP A 267 -1.68 -28.29 31.49
CA ASP A 267 -2.03 -28.54 32.89
C ASP A 267 -0.81 -29.07 33.66
N GLU A 268 0.01 -29.92 33.04
CA GLU A 268 1.30 -30.34 33.59
C GLU A 268 2.25 -29.15 33.80
N ILE A 269 2.42 -28.29 32.79
CA ILE A 269 3.31 -27.11 32.89
C ILE A 269 2.82 -26.11 33.95
N THR A 270 1.50 -25.94 34.07
CA THR A 270 0.88 -24.94 34.96
C THR A 270 0.51 -25.49 36.33
N GLN A 271 0.81 -26.77 36.61
CA GLN A 271 0.38 -27.48 37.83
C GLN A 271 0.73 -26.72 39.12
N LYS A 272 1.94 -26.15 39.19
CA LYS A 272 2.47 -25.41 40.35
C LYS A 272 2.39 -23.90 40.20
N ASN A 273 2.04 -23.41 39.01
CA ASN A 273 2.01 -21.98 38.70
C ASN A 273 0.87 -21.67 37.73
N LYS A 274 -0.26 -21.29 38.32
CA LYS A 274 -1.47 -20.92 37.59
C LYS A 274 -1.53 -19.45 37.20
N VAL A 275 -0.51 -18.65 37.50
CA VAL A 275 -0.49 -17.20 37.22
C VAL A 275 0.30 -16.88 35.95
N ASP A 276 1.45 -17.52 35.77
CA ASP A 276 2.40 -17.17 34.69
C ASP A 276 1.96 -17.67 33.31
N TYR A 277 2.51 -17.04 32.27
CA TYR A 277 2.31 -17.44 30.88
C TYR A 277 2.79 -18.87 30.62
N ALA A 278 1.95 -19.67 29.95
CA ALA A 278 2.33 -20.99 29.46
C ALA A 278 1.71 -21.25 28.08
N VAL A 279 2.42 -22.02 27.25
CA VAL A 279 1.99 -22.31 25.89
C VAL A 279 2.43 -23.71 25.48
N VAL A 280 1.54 -24.42 24.78
CA VAL A 280 1.81 -25.71 24.14
C VAL A 280 1.41 -25.64 22.68
N TYR A 281 2.20 -26.28 21.82
CA TYR A 281 1.95 -26.39 20.40
C TYR A 281 1.74 -27.85 20.03
N GLY A 282 0.83 -28.09 19.10
CA GLY A 282 0.55 -29.41 18.58
C GLY A 282 -0.04 -29.36 17.19
N GLU A 283 -0.37 -30.53 16.67
CA GLU A 283 -0.87 -30.68 15.32
C GLU A 283 -1.70 -31.93 15.16
N PHE A 284 -2.52 -31.95 14.12
CA PHE A 284 -3.31 -33.10 13.72
C PHE A 284 -3.72 -32.96 12.25
N MET A 285 -4.05 -34.08 11.62
CA MET A 285 -4.70 -34.08 10.32
C MET A 285 -6.20 -33.84 10.50
N TYR A 286 -6.78 -32.97 9.66
CA TYR A 286 -8.18 -32.58 9.74
C TYR A 286 -8.79 -32.43 8.36
N LYS A 287 -10.04 -32.88 8.23
CA LYS A 287 -10.88 -32.70 7.03
C LYS A 287 -12.21 -32.12 7.45
N ALA A 288 -12.49 -30.87 7.06
CA ALA A 288 -13.85 -30.36 7.11
C ALA A 288 -14.71 -31.05 6.05
N GLY A 289 -16.03 -31.09 6.23
CA GLY A 289 -16.93 -31.76 5.28
C GLY A 289 -16.83 -31.24 3.84
N SER A 290 -16.49 -29.97 3.65
CA SER A 290 -16.29 -29.36 2.33
C SER A 290 -14.90 -29.61 1.72
N TRP A 291 -13.98 -30.24 2.44
CA TRP A 291 -12.61 -30.46 1.97
C TRP A 291 -12.52 -31.79 1.23
N PRO A 292 -11.81 -31.86 0.09
CA PRO A 292 -11.65 -33.12 -0.64
C PRO A 292 -10.82 -34.15 0.16
N TYR A 293 -9.82 -33.70 0.91
CA TYR A 293 -8.90 -34.53 1.69
C TYR A 293 -8.45 -33.85 2.99
N GLU A 294 -7.79 -34.61 3.86
CA GLU A 294 -7.23 -34.13 5.12
C GLU A 294 -6.03 -33.22 4.90
N ARG A 295 -5.96 -32.15 5.68
CA ARG A 295 -4.83 -31.22 5.71
C ARG A 295 -4.28 -31.10 7.11
N ARG A 296 -3.01 -30.74 7.19
CA ARG A 296 -2.33 -30.49 8.46
C ARG A 296 -2.90 -29.24 9.12
N VAL A 297 -3.39 -29.39 10.35
CA VAL A 297 -3.81 -28.29 11.21
C VAL A 297 -2.87 -28.23 12.39
N VAL A 298 -2.29 -27.05 12.58
CA VAL A 298 -1.43 -26.73 13.72
C VAL A 298 -2.25 -25.98 14.75
N CYS A 299 -2.08 -26.35 16.01
CA CYS A 299 -2.76 -25.76 17.15
C CYS A 299 -1.74 -25.17 18.13
N LYS A 300 -2.06 -24.02 18.70
CA LYS A 300 -1.44 -23.45 19.88
C LYS A 300 -2.52 -23.31 20.94
N VAL A 301 -2.23 -23.79 22.14
CA VAL A 301 -3.03 -23.54 23.34
C VAL A 301 -2.17 -22.71 24.28
N GLU A 302 -2.64 -21.54 24.66
CA GLU A 302 -1.94 -20.69 25.63
C GLU A 302 -2.80 -20.32 26.81
N LYS A 303 -2.14 -20.19 27.97
CA LYS A 303 -2.68 -19.54 29.16
C LYS A 303 -2.06 -18.15 29.26
N PRO A 304 -2.82 -17.08 29.00
CA PRO A 304 -2.33 -15.73 29.22
C PRO A 304 -2.01 -15.48 30.69
N GLU A 305 -1.09 -14.56 30.95
CA GLU A 305 -0.78 -14.12 32.31
C GLU A 305 -2.05 -13.56 32.99
N ASN A 306 -2.28 -13.93 34.25
CA ASN A 306 -3.44 -13.52 35.03
C ASN A 306 -4.81 -13.94 34.44
N GLN A 307 -4.86 -14.91 33.53
CA GLN A 307 -6.12 -15.46 32.99
C GLN A 307 -6.24 -16.95 33.29
N MET A 308 -7.45 -17.38 33.66
CA MET A 308 -7.76 -18.80 33.90
C MET A 308 -8.29 -19.52 32.65
N VAL A 309 -8.58 -18.79 31.58
CA VAL A 309 -9.17 -19.34 30.35
C VAL A 309 -8.07 -19.56 29.33
N TYR A 310 -8.02 -20.78 28.78
CA TYR A 310 -7.10 -21.11 27.71
C TYR A 310 -7.58 -20.55 26.37
N MET A 311 -6.65 -19.97 25.61
CA MET A 311 -6.87 -19.43 24.28
C MET A 311 -6.32 -20.39 23.23
N TYR A 312 -7.13 -20.65 22.19
CA TYR A 312 -6.76 -21.57 21.12
C TYR A 312 -6.47 -20.82 19.82
N THR A 313 -5.38 -21.19 19.18
CA THR A 313 -5.04 -20.78 17.82
C THR A 313 -4.85 -21.99 16.92
N PHE A 314 -5.75 -22.17 15.98
CA PHE A 314 -5.70 -23.15 14.91
C PHE A 314 -5.34 -22.48 13.58
N VAL A 315 -4.39 -23.06 12.86
CA VAL A 315 -4.03 -22.68 11.49
C VAL A 315 -3.94 -23.94 10.62
N VAL A 316 -4.44 -23.87 9.39
CA VAL A 316 -4.21 -24.91 8.38
C VAL A 316 -2.99 -24.55 7.55
N THR A 317 -2.17 -25.54 7.21
CA THR A 317 -0.91 -25.33 6.50
C THR A 317 -0.48 -26.57 5.73
N ASN A 318 0.31 -26.37 4.67
CA ASN A 318 1.07 -27.41 3.97
C ASN A 318 2.59 -27.33 4.26
N MET A 319 3.03 -26.47 5.18
CA MET A 319 4.43 -26.36 5.56
C MET A 319 4.87 -27.63 6.29
N ASP A 320 6.07 -28.13 5.98
CA ASP A 320 6.72 -29.19 6.76
C ASP A 320 7.73 -28.55 7.73
N SER A 321 7.29 -28.33 8.96
CA SER A 321 8.04 -27.62 10.01
C SER A 321 7.44 -27.91 11.38
N SER A 322 8.14 -27.62 12.48
CA SER A 322 7.59 -27.77 13.83
C SER A 322 6.27 -26.97 14.01
N PRO A 323 5.28 -27.47 14.76
CA PRO A 323 4.00 -26.76 15.01
C PRO A 323 4.13 -25.31 15.48
N GLU A 324 5.20 -24.97 16.20
CA GLU A 324 5.45 -23.60 16.64
C GLU A 324 5.69 -22.61 15.48
N TYR A 325 6.35 -23.06 14.40
CA TYR A 325 6.79 -22.19 13.32
C TYR A 325 5.63 -21.59 12.52
N PRO A 326 4.63 -22.35 12.02
CA PRO A 326 3.47 -21.78 11.33
C PRO A 326 2.72 -20.75 12.18
N ILE A 327 2.59 -20.97 13.49
CA ILE A 327 1.94 -20.02 14.40
C ILE A 327 2.73 -18.71 14.51
N LYS A 328 4.05 -18.78 14.74
CA LYS A 328 4.92 -17.59 14.77
C LYS A 328 4.97 -16.86 13.42
N PHE A 329 4.95 -17.61 12.31
CA PHE A 329 4.88 -17.07 10.96
C PHE A 329 3.56 -16.32 10.72
N TYR A 330 2.44 -16.88 11.20
CA TYR A 330 1.12 -16.26 11.12
C TYR A 330 1.04 -14.95 11.91
N TYR A 331 1.60 -14.87 13.13
CA TYR A 331 1.53 -13.65 13.94
C TYR A 331 2.13 -12.41 13.28
N LYS A 332 3.16 -12.59 12.44
CA LYS A 332 3.73 -11.50 11.66
C LYS A 332 2.77 -10.91 10.63
N ARG A 333 1.63 -11.57 10.33
CA ARG A 333 0.56 -11.04 9.48
C ARG A 333 -0.09 -9.79 10.08
N GLY A 334 -0.01 -9.57 11.40
CA GLY A 334 -0.53 -8.35 12.04
C GLY A 334 0.05 -7.05 11.47
N LEU A 335 1.19 -7.10 10.76
CA LEU A 335 1.73 -5.95 10.02
C LEU A 335 0.81 -5.48 8.87
N MET A 336 0.02 -6.38 8.29
CA MET A 336 -0.93 -6.11 7.21
C MET A 336 -1.91 -4.99 7.57
N GLU A 337 -2.40 -4.96 8.82
CA GLU A 337 -3.31 -3.90 9.29
C GLU A 337 -2.65 -2.52 9.22
N ASN A 338 -1.33 -2.44 9.47
CA ASN A 338 -0.60 -1.19 9.33
C ASN A 338 -0.45 -0.77 7.86
N PHE A 339 -0.25 -1.71 6.94
CA PHE A 339 -0.20 -1.41 5.51
C PHE A 339 -1.54 -0.90 5.00
N ILE A 340 -2.64 -1.58 5.35
CA ILE A 340 -4.00 -1.14 5.00
C ILE A 340 -4.29 0.24 5.59
N LYS A 341 -3.92 0.48 6.85
CA LYS A 341 -4.09 1.78 7.50
C LYS A 341 -3.30 2.88 6.78
N GLU A 342 -2.04 2.62 6.42
CA GLU A 342 -1.20 3.55 5.66
C GLU A 342 -1.80 3.82 4.27
N SER A 343 -2.29 2.79 3.57
CA SER A 343 -2.95 2.96 2.26
C SER A 343 -4.22 3.81 2.34
N LYS A 344 -5.07 3.61 3.36
CA LYS A 344 -6.29 4.41 3.54
C LYS A 344 -5.97 5.86 3.93
N SER A 345 -5.28 6.05 5.05
CA SER A 345 -5.07 7.38 5.66
C SER A 345 -3.92 8.15 5.01
N GLY A 346 -2.85 7.45 4.67
CA GLY A 346 -1.65 8.03 4.11
C GLY A 346 -1.72 8.20 2.59
N PHE A 347 -2.48 7.37 1.87
CA PHE A 347 -2.56 7.46 0.40
C PHE A 347 -3.96 7.72 -0.12
N GLY A 348 -4.98 7.87 0.72
CA GLY A 348 -6.31 8.27 0.28
C GLY A 348 -7.04 7.20 -0.54
N PHE A 349 -6.85 5.90 -0.26
CA PHE A 349 -7.55 4.84 -1.01
C PHE A 349 -9.09 4.97 -0.96
N ALA A 350 -9.62 5.70 0.03
CA ALA A 350 -11.05 5.96 0.16
C ALA A 350 -11.54 7.19 -0.63
N SER A 351 -10.68 7.88 -1.40
CA SER A 351 -11.06 9.00 -2.28
C SER A 351 -11.76 8.52 -3.57
N VAL A 352 -12.78 7.68 -3.40
CA VAL A 352 -13.66 7.15 -4.46
C VAL A 352 -14.88 8.07 -4.63
N SER A 353 -14.78 9.00 -5.58
CA SER A 353 -15.74 10.10 -5.76
C SER A 353 -16.64 9.96 -7.00
N SER A 354 -16.42 8.95 -7.86
CA SER A 354 -17.22 8.77 -9.08
C SER A 354 -18.47 7.93 -8.83
N HIS A 355 -19.50 8.14 -9.66
CA HIS A 355 -20.68 7.27 -9.70
C HIS A 355 -20.37 5.90 -10.32
N ALA A 356 -19.45 5.84 -11.28
CA ALA A 356 -19.10 4.63 -12.01
C ALA A 356 -18.03 3.83 -11.27
N ARG A 357 -18.30 2.54 -11.02
CA ARG A 357 -17.37 1.67 -10.28
C ARG A 357 -16.05 1.48 -11.00
N MET A 358 -16.08 1.38 -12.33
CA MET A 358 -14.86 1.21 -13.14
C MET A 358 -13.92 2.41 -13.03
N VAL A 359 -14.47 3.63 -12.97
CA VAL A 359 -13.68 4.85 -12.74
C VAL A 359 -13.07 4.83 -11.35
N ASN A 360 -13.83 4.44 -10.32
CA ASN A 360 -13.31 4.29 -8.95
C ASN A 360 -12.24 3.19 -8.85
N ALA A 361 -12.36 2.11 -9.61
CA ALA A 361 -11.35 1.05 -9.66
C ALA A 361 -10.03 1.55 -10.25
N ASN A 362 -10.09 2.34 -11.33
CA ASN A 362 -8.91 2.99 -11.91
C ASN A 362 -8.30 4.05 -10.98
N ARG A 363 -9.13 4.89 -10.33
CA ARG A 363 -8.66 5.83 -9.29
C ARG A 363 -7.87 5.08 -8.23
N LEU A 364 -8.42 3.99 -7.69
CA LEU A 364 -7.75 3.16 -6.69
C LEU A 364 -6.39 2.62 -7.17
N GLN A 365 -6.25 2.26 -8.45
CA GLN A 365 -4.93 1.86 -9.00
C GLN A 365 -3.93 3.01 -9.01
N VAL A 366 -4.34 4.25 -9.28
CA VAL A 366 -3.44 5.42 -9.21
C VAL A 366 -2.93 5.61 -7.77
N HIS A 367 -3.81 5.49 -6.77
CA HIS A 367 -3.40 5.52 -5.37
C HIS A 367 -2.48 4.34 -5.00
N ALA A 368 -2.72 3.15 -5.53
CA ALA A 368 -1.86 1.98 -5.35
C ALA A 368 -0.47 2.17 -5.97
N LEU A 369 -0.38 2.78 -7.15
CA LEU A 369 0.89 3.14 -7.79
C LEU A 369 1.65 4.16 -6.95
N ALA A 370 0.99 5.21 -6.47
CA ALA A 370 1.60 6.20 -5.59
C ALA A 370 2.13 5.57 -4.28
N TYR A 371 1.36 4.67 -3.67
CA TYR A 371 1.77 3.88 -2.51
C TYR A 371 3.05 3.08 -2.79
N ASN A 372 3.08 2.32 -3.89
CA ASN A 372 4.23 1.48 -4.21
C ASN A 372 5.47 2.30 -4.57
N ILE A 373 5.32 3.38 -5.37
CA ILE A 373 6.43 4.29 -5.70
C ILE A 373 7.05 4.84 -4.42
N PHE A 374 6.22 5.29 -3.48
CA PHE A 374 6.72 5.75 -2.18
C PHE A 374 7.33 4.62 -1.36
N ASN A 375 6.73 3.42 -1.32
CA ASN A 375 7.28 2.31 -0.56
C ASN A 375 8.67 1.91 -1.08
N TRP A 376 8.88 1.89 -2.40
CA TRP A 376 10.19 1.65 -3.00
C TRP A 376 11.16 2.77 -2.69
N PHE A 377 10.75 4.04 -2.82
CA PHE A 377 11.57 5.19 -2.41
C PHE A 377 11.99 5.08 -0.93
N ARG A 378 11.05 4.76 -0.05
CA ARG A 378 11.28 4.56 1.39
C ARG A 378 12.30 3.46 1.66
N ARG A 379 12.22 2.34 0.95
CA ARG A 379 13.10 1.18 1.16
C ARG A 379 14.49 1.37 0.57
N LEU A 380 14.57 1.96 -0.63
CA LEU A 380 15.78 2.01 -1.44
C LEU A 380 16.57 3.31 -1.28
N ALA A 381 15.89 4.45 -1.10
CA ALA A 381 16.52 5.77 -1.11
C ALA A 381 16.67 6.38 0.29
N LEU A 382 15.71 6.19 1.18
CA LEU A 382 15.79 6.84 2.50
C LEU A 382 16.94 6.30 3.38
N PRO A 383 17.52 7.15 4.25
CA PRO A 383 18.46 6.76 5.28
C PRO A 383 17.92 5.62 6.16
N ALA A 384 18.80 4.77 6.68
CA ALA A 384 18.42 3.56 7.41
C ALA A 384 17.47 3.81 8.59
N ASN A 385 17.65 4.92 9.31
CA ASN A 385 16.81 5.35 10.43
C ASN A 385 15.40 5.84 10.01
N MET A 386 15.15 6.07 8.71
CA MET A 386 13.88 6.56 8.17
C MET A 386 13.10 5.51 7.40
N ARG A 387 13.69 4.38 7.01
CA ARG A 387 13.05 3.35 6.16
C ARG A 387 11.79 2.70 6.76
N LYS A 388 11.63 2.78 8.09
CA LYS A 388 10.43 2.26 8.80
C LYS A 388 9.36 3.33 9.06
N GLN A 389 9.60 4.58 8.65
CA GLN A 389 8.66 5.68 8.89
C GLN A 389 7.48 5.60 7.91
N ARG A 390 6.29 5.96 8.40
CA ARG A 390 5.09 6.06 7.57
C ARG A 390 5.14 7.33 6.72
N ILE A 391 4.39 7.34 5.63
CA ILE A 391 4.32 8.46 4.68
C ILE A 391 4.10 9.80 5.37
N ASP A 392 3.20 9.92 6.34
CA ASP A 392 2.93 11.21 6.99
C ASP A 392 4.14 11.76 7.75
N THR A 393 4.92 10.87 8.37
CA THR A 393 6.18 11.27 9.01
C THR A 393 7.20 11.72 7.97
N VAL A 394 7.33 10.99 6.86
CA VAL A 394 8.25 11.38 5.78
C VAL A 394 7.78 12.66 5.09
N ARG A 395 6.46 12.88 4.95
CA ARG A 395 5.90 14.14 4.46
C ARG A 395 6.32 15.29 5.33
N LEU A 396 6.09 15.19 6.64
CA LEU A 396 6.45 16.25 7.59
C LEU A 396 7.96 16.54 7.59
N LYS A 397 8.81 15.50 7.52
CA LYS A 397 10.26 15.64 7.67
C LYS A 397 10.99 16.02 6.39
N LEU A 398 10.59 15.46 5.25
CA LEU A 398 11.33 15.56 3.99
C LEU A 398 10.51 16.16 2.83
N MET A 399 9.19 15.97 2.77
CA MET A 399 8.39 16.51 1.67
C MET A 399 7.98 17.96 1.88
N LYS A 400 7.43 18.26 3.07
CA LYS A 400 6.86 19.55 3.46
C LYS A 400 7.92 20.54 3.94
N ILE A 401 8.96 20.75 3.13
CA ILE A 401 10.05 21.70 3.39
C ILE A 401 9.80 22.98 2.59
N ALA A 402 9.78 24.12 3.28
CA ALA A 402 9.69 25.43 2.64
C ALA A 402 10.87 25.68 1.69
N VAL A 403 10.55 26.16 0.48
CA VAL A 403 11.53 26.45 -0.57
C VAL A 403 11.15 27.68 -1.36
N LYS A 404 12.16 28.43 -1.79
CA LYS A 404 12.03 29.52 -2.76
C LYS A 404 12.58 29.11 -4.11
N ALA A 405 11.76 29.19 -5.15
CA ALA A 405 12.23 29.02 -6.52
C ALA A 405 12.83 30.34 -7.03
N VAL A 406 14.06 30.27 -7.55
CA VAL A 406 14.75 31.41 -8.16
C VAL A 406 15.11 31.03 -9.57
N ARG A 407 14.49 31.69 -10.55
CA ARG A 407 14.76 31.47 -11.97
C ARG A 407 15.85 32.43 -12.45
N SER A 408 16.82 31.87 -13.17
CA SER A 408 17.82 32.58 -13.95
C SER A 408 17.67 32.19 -15.42
N ALA A 409 18.45 32.80 -16.33
CA ALA A 409 18.37 32.48 -17.76
C ALA A 409 18.64 31.01 -18.11
N ARG A 410 19.40 30.27 -17.27
CA ARG A 410 19.79 28.87 -17.54
C ARG A 410 19.32 27.87 -16.49
N TYR A 411 19.06 28.31 -15.27
CA TYR A 411 18.81 27.43 -14.13
C TYR A 411 17.63 27.89 -13.30
N THR A 412 16.83 26.94 -12.84
CA THR A 412 15.92 27.11 -11.72
C THR A 412 16.60 26.60 -10.46
N THR A 413 16.86 27.49 -9.49
CA THR A 413 17.46 27.12 -8.20
C THR A 413 16.37 27.04 -7.15
N PHE A 414 16.21 25.87 -6.53
CA PHE A 414 15.36 25.67 -5.37
C PHE A 414 16.16 25.92 -4.08
N LYS A 415 15.95 27.09 -3.48
CA LYS A 415 16.61 27.49 -2.22
C LYS A 415 15.78 26.99 -1.04
N LEU A 416 16.09 25.78 -0.56
CA LEU A 416 15.44 25.18 0.60
C LEU A 416 15.80 25.94 1.89
N CYS A 417 14.90 25.89 2.86
CA CYS A 417 15.07 26.42 4.21
C CYS A 417 16.41 26.01 4.85
N SER A 418 17.21 26.99 5.29
CA SER A 418 18.51 26.76 5.93
C SER A 418 18.41 26.16 7.34
N SER A 419 17.29 26.39 8.04
CA SER A 419 16.99 25.84 9.36
C SER A 419 16.31 24.47 9.31
N CYS A 420 16.23 23.82 8.14
CA CYS A 420 15.65 22.48 8.01
C CYS A 420 16.42 21.46 8.88
N PRO A 421 15.77 20.82 9.87
CA PRO A 421 16.43 19.86 10.75
C PRO A 421 16.96 18.62 10.02
N TYR A 422 16.31 18.24 8.92
CA TYR A 422 16.56 16.99 8.19
C TYR A 422 17.46 17.21 6.95
N LYS A 423 18.27 18.26 6.96
CA LYS A 423 19.16 18.60 5.84
C LYS A 423 20.13 17.46 5.49
N LYS A 424 20.67 16.78 6.52
CA LYS A 424 21.58 15.64 6.32
C LYS A 424 20.88 14.49 5.62
N GLU A 425 19.71 14.11 6.12
CA GLU A 425 18.88 13.03 5.58
C GLU A 425 18.41 13.34 4.15
N PHE A 426 18.11 14.60 3.84
CA PHE A 426 17.76 15.04 2.49
C PHE A 426 18.91 14.78 1.49
N TYR A 427 20.14 15.22 1.81
CA TYR A 427 21.29 14.98 0.94
C TYR A 427 21.69 13.51 0.88
N GLU A 428 21.60 12.79 1.99
CA GLU A 428 21.84 11.34 2.02
C GLU A 428 20.85 10.60 1.12
N THR A 429 19.57 10.97 1.16
CA THR A 429 18.53 10.42 0.27
C THR A 429 18.90 10.65 -1.19
N LEU A 430 19.29 11.87 -1.56
CA LEU A 430 19.70 12.19 -2.93
C LEU A 430 20.94 11.38 -3.37
N SER A 431 21.92 11.23 -2.47
CA SER A 431 23.10 10.40 -2.72
C SER A 431 22.73 8.93 -2.93
N ASN A 432 21.81 8.39 -2.12
CA ASN A 432 21.35 7.01 -2.23
C ASN A 432 20.63 6.77 -3.56
N ILE A 433 19.78 7.70 -4.01
CA ILE A 433 19.14 7.64 -5.34
C ILE A 433 20.22 7.55 -6.43
N GLY A 434 21.23 8.41 -6.36
CA GLY A 434 22.33 8.43 -7.34
C GLY A 434 23.06 7.09 -7.46
N LYS A 435 23.19 6.35 -6.36
CA LYS A 435 23.86 5.04 -6.25
C LYS A 435 23.02 3.85 -6.69
N LEU A 436 21.73 4.02 -6.99
CA LEU A 436 20.90 2.92 -7.48
C LEU A 436 21.43 2.45 -8.84
N ASN A 437 21.75 1.17 -8.95
CA ASN A 437 22.20 0.55 -10.18
C ASN A 437 21.02 -0.20 -10.80
N VAL A 438 20.28 0.50 -11.66
CA VAL A 438 19.17 -0.08 -12.42
C VAL A 438 19.73 -0.61 -13.73
N GLN A 439 19.51 -1.88 -14.02
CA GLN A 439 19.63 -2.37 -15.38
C GLN A 439 18.45 -1.83 -16.17
N LEU A 440 18.67 -0.74 -16.91
CA LEU A 440 17.71 -0.24 -17.89
C LEU A 440 17.87 -1.10 -19.15
N GLU A 441 16.83 -1.87 -19.50
CA GLU A 441 16.70 -2.49 -20.83
C GLU A 441 16.67 -1.42 -21.92
#